data_AF-A0A428Y242-F1
#
_entry.id   AF-A0A428Y242-F1
#
_cell.length_a   1.000
_cell.length_b   1.000
_cell.length_c   1.000
_cell.angle_alpha   90.00
_cell.angle_beta   90.00
_cell.angle_gamma   90.00
#
_symmetry.space_group_name_H-M   'P 1'
#
loop_
_entity.id
_entity.type
_entity.pdbx_description
1 polymer ?
#
loop_
_entity_poly.entity_id
_entity_poly.type
_entity_poly.pdbx_seq_one_letter_code
_entity_poly.pdbx_strand_id
1 'polypeptide(L)'
;MYVLLTIGSIPAGLLGTLALLARRRRRQAGEPAGRSVTDELDNLEELEVHARAVAVAAKQAVAAADEAHHRAGHAVRVLDLAGSHYRQLRQQAQVPEHPLRLVERAAVNAYRHGQLSAAELNRIWQHTQATAGSGTHGADSMPVEWDSRMHAARQRYEQAAIEVTDVHKQAQVTTIAARVLAEEARAAEAHLTAAQRSTSTGLAALFLAE
;
A
#
# COMPACT_ATOMS: atom_id res chain seq x y z
N MET A 1 -15.35 -9.48 14.48
CA MET A 1 -14.82 -8.17 14.04
C MET A 1 -14.40 -8.35 12.58
N TYR A 2 -15.27 -7.98 11.64
CA TYR A 2 -15.05 -8.21 10.21
C TYR A 2 -14.12 -7.12 9.67
N VAL A 3 -12.86 -7.46 9.40
CA VAL A 3 -11.96 -6.60 8.63
C VAL A 3 -12.35 -6.75 7.17
N LEU A 4 -13.00 -5.72 6.64
CA LEU A 4 -13.35 -5.59 5.22
C LEU A 4 -12.06 -5.66 4.40
N LEU A 5 -11.88 -6.81 3.78
CA LEU A 5 -10.84 -7.13 2.82
C LEU A 5 -11.18 -6.41 1.50
N THR A 6 -10.89 -5.12 1.40
CA THR A 6 -10.97 -4.38 0.13
C THR A 6 -9.78 -4.76 -0.73
N ILE A 7 -9.84 -5.97 -1.29
CA ILE A 7 -8.95 -6.43 -2.35
C ILE A 7 -9.09 -5.46 -3.53
N GLY A 8 -7.97 -4.86 -3.90
CA GLY A 8 -7.51 -4.75 -5.28
C GLY A 8 -8.56 -4.33 -6.30
N SER A 9 -8.98 -3.07 -6.25
CA SER A 9 -9.45 -2.42 -7.47
C SER A 9 -8.40 -1.41 -7.89
N ILE A 10 -7.53 -1.80 -8.81
CA ILE A 10 -7.00 -0.84 -9.78
C ILE A 10 -8.27 -0.24 -10.40
N PRO A 11 -8.56 1.06 -10.25
CA PRO A 11 -9.76 1.60 -10.87
C PRO A 11 -9.63 1.32 -12.37
N ALA A 12 -10.46 0.41 -12.88
CA ALA A 12 -10.46 0.00 -14.29
C ALA A 12 -10.60 1.20 -15.24
N GLY A 13 -11.10 2.32 -14.71
CA GLY A 13 -11.09 3.63 -15.36
C GLY A 13 -9.70 4.09 -15.82
N LEU A 14 -8.63 3.86 -15.05
CA LEU A 14 -7.29 4.36 -15.37
C LEU A 14 -6.66 3.65 -16.59
N LEU A 15 -6.89 2.34 -16.73
CA LEU A 15 -6.48 1.58 -17.91
C LEU A 15 -7.38 1.87 -19.12
N GLY A 16 -8.68 2.08 -18.90
CA GLY A 16 -9.61 2.48 -19.94
C GLY A 16 -9.27 3.85 -20.56
N THR A 17 -8.87 4.82 -19.73
CA THR A 17 -8.50 6.17 -20.20
C THR A 17 -7.24 6.17 -21.06
N LEU A 18 -6.23 5.34 -20.74
CA LEU A 18 -4.99 5.24 -21.53
C LEU A 18 -5.22 4.56 -22.89
N ALA A 19 -6.08 3.53 -22.95
CA ALA A 19 -6.41 2.84 -24.18
C ALA A 19 -7.23 3.71 -25.15
N LEU A 20 -8.14 4.54 -24.62
CA LEU A 20 -8.86 5.57 -25.39
C LEU A 20 -7.91 6.65 -25.93
N LEU A 21 -6.90 7.06 -25.14
CA LEU A 21 -5.91 8.05 -25.55
C LEU A 21 -5.06 7.59 -26.75
N ALA A 22 -4.56 6.34 -26.71
CA ALA A 22 -3.72 5.78 -27.77
C ALA A 22 -4.47 5.66 -29.10
N ARG A 23 -5.77 5.36 -29.05
CA ARG A 23 -6.62 5.24 -30.25
C ARG A 23 -6.93 6.60 -30.88
N ARG A 24 -6.94 7.69 -30.11
CA ARG A 24 -7.34 9.02 -30.60
C ARG A 24 -6.18 9.83 -31.20
N ARG A 25 -4.94 9.66 -30.70
CA ARG A 25 -3.74 10.25 -31.34
C ARG A 25 -3.58 9.85 -32.82
N ARG A 26 -4.06 8.67 -33.22
CA ARG A 26 -4.08 8.25 -34.63
C ARG A 26 -5.11 8.95 -35.50
N ARG A 27 -6.17 9.53 -34.92
CA ARG A 27 -7.24 10.19 -35.70
C ARG A 27 -6.95 11.68 -35.96
N GLN A 28 -6.25 12.34 -35.05
CA GLN A 28 -5.91 13.77 -35.21
C GLN A 28 -4.80 14.05 -36.24
N ALA A 29 -4.08 13.01 -36.70
CA ALA A 29 -3.00 13.16 -37.68
C ALA A 29 -3.47 13.33 -39.14
N GLY A 30 -4.77 13.41 -39.41
CA GLY A 30 -5.28 13.55 -40.77
C GLY A 30 -6.59 14.30 -40.85
N GLU A 31 -6.56 15.62 -41.00
CA GLU A 31 -7.60 16.33 -41.77
C GLU A 31 -7.07 17.68 -42.29
N PRO A 32 -7.24 17.99 -43.60
CA PRO A 32 -6.72 19.20 -44.23
C PRO A 32 -7.63 20.43 -44.08
N ALA A 33 -7.03 21.60 -44.22
CA ALA A 33 -7.61 22.93 -44.01
C ALA A 33 -8.65 23.33 -45.08
N GLY A 34 -9.79 23.85 -44.61
CA GLY A 34 -10.89 24.39 -45.40
C GLY A 34 -12.20 24.29 -44.61
N ARG A 35 -12.35 25.06 -43.52
CA ARG A 35 -13.49 24.99 -42.60
C ARG A 35 -14.23 26.33 -42.50
N SER A 36 -15.55 26.25 -42.41
CA SER A 36 -16.44 27.39 -42.23
C SER A 36 -16.35 27.93 -40.79
N VAL A 37 -16.70 29.20 -40.55
CA VAL A 37 -16.71 29.79 -39.19
C VAL A 37 -17.60 28.99 -38.22
N THR A 38 -18.67 28.38 -38.72
CA THR A 38 -19.54 27.46 -37.96
C THR A 38 -18.82 26.16 -37.56
N ASP A 39 -17.99 25.58 -38.42
CA ASP A 39 -17.18 24.42 -38.06
C ASP A 39 -16.12 24.77 -37.00
N GLU A 40 -15.58 26.01 -37.01
CA GLU A 40 -14.61 26.45 -36.00
C GLU A 40 -15.23 26.61 -34.62
N LEU A 41 -16.48 27.09 -34.53
CA LEU A 41 -17.24 27.19 -33.28
C LEU A 41 -17.59 25.82 -32.70
N ASP A 42 -18.08 24.88 -33.52
CA ASP A 42 -18.39 23.52 -33.07
C ASP A 42 -17.14 22.77 -32.57
N ASN A 43 -16.00 22.97 -33.24
CA ASN A 43 -14.71 22.42 -32.80
C ASN A 43 -14.25 23.03 -31.46
N LEU A 44 -14.56 24.30 -31.20
CA LEU A 44 -14.20 24.99 -29.96
C LEU A 44 -15.01 24.48 -28.77
N GLU A 45 -16.31 24.22 -28.97
CA GLU A 45 -17.16 23.58 -27.95
C GLU A 45 -16.66 22.17 -27.63
N GLU A 46 -16.31 21.35 -28.64
CA GLU A 46 -15.73 20.02 -28.41
C GLU A 46 -14.42 20.09 -27.61
N LEU A 47 -13.55 21.06 -27.93
CA LEU A 47 -12.30 21.30 -27.22
C LEU A 47 -12.53 21.72 -25.76
N GLU A 48 -13.53 22.56 -25.48
CA GLU A 48 -13.87 22.99 -24.13
C GLU A 48 -14.38 21.82 -23.28
N VAL A 49 -15.31 21.03 -23.83
CA VAL A 49 -15.82 19.81 -23.20
C VAL A 49 -14.67 18.84 -22.91
N HIS A 50 -13.74 18.68 -23.85
CA HIS A 50 -12.57 17.82 -23.67
C HIS A 50 -11.63 18.34 -22.57
N ALA A 51 -11.24 19.61 -22.62
CA ALA A 51 -10.35 20.21 -21.62
C ALA A 51 -10.93 20.09 -20.21
N ARG A 52 -12.25 20.32 -20.06
CA ARG A 52 -12.95 20.14 -18.78
C ARG A 52 -12.95 18.69 -18.32
N ALA A 53 -13.20 17.73 -19.21
CA ALA A 53 -13.19 16.31 -18.88
C ALA A 53 -11.80 15.84 -18.42
N VAL A 54 -10.74 16.25 -19.11
CA VAL A 54 -9.36 15.92 -18.73
C VAL A 54 -8.97 16.58 -17.40
N ALA A 55 -9.37 17.83 -17.17
CA ALA A 55 -9.13 18.51 -15.90
C ALA A 55 -9.82 17.82 -14.71
N VAL A 56 -11.04 17.32 -14.89
CA VAL A 56 -11.75 16.53 -13.86
C VAL A 56 -11.02 15.21 -13.61
N ALA A 57 -10.62 14.50 -14.66
CA ALA A 57 -9.87 13.25 -14.55
C ALA A 57 -8.53 13.44 -13.83
N ALA A 58 -7.81 14.52 -14.12
CA ALA A 58 -6.57 14.88 -13.44
C ALA A 58 -6.78 15.12 -11.94
N LYS A 59 -7.82 15.86 -11.56
CA LYS A 59 -8.17 16.07 -10.14
C LYS A 59 -8.48 14.77 -9.42
N GLN A 60 -9.25 13.88 -10.04
CA GLN A 60 -9.57 12.57 -9.48
C GLN A 60 -8.32 11.69 -9.34
N ALA A 61 -7.41 11.74 -10.31
CA ALA A 61 -6.17 10.98 -10.24
C ALA A 61 -5.24 11.47 -9.12
N VAL A 62 -5.16 12.79 -8.89
CA VAL A 62 -4.42 13.35 -7.74
C VAL A 62 -5.02 12.86 -6.43
N ALA A 63 -6.33 12.94 -6.25
CA ALA A 63 -6.99 12.45 -5.04
C ALA A 63 -6.73 10.94 -4.81
N ALA A 64 -6.76 10.14 -5.88
CA ALA A 64 -6.44 8.71 -5.81
C ALA A 64 -4.96 8.43 -5.44
N ALA A 65 -4.04 9.27 -5.92
CA ALA A 65 -2.62 9.18 -5.56
C ALA A 65 -2.40 9.53 -4.08
N ASP A 66 -3.06 10.57 -3.58
CA ASP A 66 -3.02 10.97 -2.16
C ASP A 66 -3.57 9.86 -1.26
N GLU A 67 -4.70 9.26 -1.63
CA GLU A 67 -5.27 8.11 -0.90
C GLU A 67 -4.31 6.91 -0.91
N ALA A 68 -3.69 6.60 -2.05
CA ALA A 68 -2.71 5.52 -2.15
C ALA A 68 -1.47 5.80 -1.29
N HIS A 69 -1.00 7.05 -1.22
CA HIS A 69 0.06 7.48 -0.32
C HIS A 69 -0.34 7.32 1.14
N HIS A 70 -1.57 7.69 1.50
CA HIS A 70 -2.07 7.52 2.86
C HIS A 70 -2.11 6.04 3.26
N ARG A 71 -2.59 5.16 2.37
CA ARG A 71 -2.58 3.70 2.58
C ARG A 71 -1.16 3.15 2.72
N ALA A 72 -0.22 3.60 1.88
CA ALA A 72 1.18 3.21 2.00
C ALA A 72 1.79 3.64 3.35
N GLY A 73 1.52 4.87 3.79
CA GLY A 73 1.95 5.35 5.10
C GLY A 73 1.35 4.55 6.26
N HIS A 74 0.08 4.12 6.15
CA HIS A 74 -0.53 3.24 7.14
C HIS A 74 0.15 1.87 7.19
N ALA A 75 0.41 1.24 6.03
CA ALA A 75 1.07 -0.06 5.97
C ALA A 75 2.48 -0.03 6.61
N VAL A 76 3.24 1.05 6.39
CA VAL A 76 4.56 1.21 7.03
C VAL A 76 4.43 1.22 8.55
N ARG A 77 3.45 1.96 9.11
CA ARG A 77 3.20 1.95 10.56
C ARG A 77 2.84 0.57 11.09
N VAL A 78 2.06 -0.21 10.33
CA VAL A 78 1.71 -1.59 10.69
C VAL A 78 2.94 -2.48 10.70
N LEU A 79 3.81 -2.35 9.69
CA LEU A 79 5.10 -3.07 9.62
C LEU A 79 6.00 -2.72 10.81
N ASP A 80 6.10 -1.44 11.17
CA ASP A 80 6.90 -0.98 12.31
C ASP A 80 6.36 -1.53 13.63
N LEU A 81 5.04 -1.54 13.81
CA LEU A 81 4.40 -2.11 14.99
C LEU A 81 4.63 -3.64 15.06
N ALA A 82 4.45 -4.36 13.95
CA ALA A 82 4.71 -5.79 13.89
C ALA A 82 6.18 -6.12 14.16
N GLY A 83 7.10 -5.33 13.59
CA GLY A 83 8.54 -5.48 13.77
C GLY A 83 9.01 -5.16 15.19
N SER A 84 8.46 -4.13 15.82
CA SER A 84 8.77 -3.81 17.23
C SER A 84 8.28 -4.91 18.17
N HIS A 85 7.06 -5.40 17.98
CA HIS A 85 6.51 -6.52 18.75
C HIS A 85 7.33 -7.80 18.57
N TYR A 86 7.73 -8.15 17.34
CA TYR A 86 8.59 -9.31 17.09
C TYR A 86 9.97 -9.17 17.76
N ARG A 87 10.61 -7.99 17.68
CA ARG A 87 11.88 -7.73 18.38
C ARG A 87 11.75 -7.82 19.89
N GLN A 88 10.67 -7.28 20.46
CA GLN A 88 10.40 -7.35 21.89
C GLN A 88 10.25 -8.80 22.36
N LEU A 89 9.46 -9.61 21.64
CA LEU A 89 9.37 -11.05 21.94
C LEU A 89 10.74 -11.72 21.82
N ARG A 90 11.52 -11.41 20.79
CA ARG A 90 12.86 -12.00 20.63
C ARG A 90 13.79 -11.63 21.80
N GLN A 91 13.74 -10.40 22.29
CA GLN A 91 14.53 -9.96 23.45
C GLN A 91 14.08 -10.65 24.74
N GLN A 92 12.77 -10.77 24.96
CA GLN A 92 12.21 -11.50 26.09
C GLN A 92 12.60 -12.99 26.06
N ALA A 93 12.76 -13.57 24.87
CA ALA A 93 13.26 -14.93 24.68
C ALA A 93 14.77 -15.09 24.93
N GLN A 94 15.54 -14.00 24.82
CA GLN A 94 16.99 -13.98 25.04
C GLN A 94 17.39 -13.69 26.48
N VAL A 95 16.43 -13.39 27.37
CA VAL A 95 16.70 -13.33 28.80
C VAL A 95 17.27 -14.68 29.22
N PRO A 96 18.49 -14.74 29.78
CA PRO A 96 19.15 -16.00 30.06
C PRO A 96 18.24 -16.88 30.91
N GLU A 97 17.92 -18.07 30.41
CA GLU A 97 17.17 -19.05 31.18
C GLU A 97 17.91 -19.26 32.49
N HIS A 98 17.23 -18.97 33.61
CA HIS A 98 17.77 -19.28 34.93
C HIS A 98 18.25 -20.74 34.91
N PRO A 99 19.46 -21.08 35.39
CA PRO A 99 20.04 -22.42 35.23
C PRO A 99 19.11 -23.55 35.70
N LEU A 100 18.22 -23.28 36.66
CA LEU A 100 17.16 -24.18 37.10
C LEU A 100 16.12 -24.51 36.00
N ARG A 101 15.75 -23.55 35.14
CA ARG A 101 14.80 -23.75 34.03
C ARG A 101 15.38 -24.63 32.91
N LEU A 102 16.69 -24.57 32.67
CA LEU A 102 17.38 -25.45 31.73
C LEU A 102 17.29 -26.91 32.19
N VAL A 103 17.48 -27.14 33.49
CA VAL A 103 17.38 -28.47 34.12
C VAL A 103 15.95 -28.99 34.05
N GLU A 104 14.95 -28.16 34.34
CA GLU A 104 13.53 -28.52 34.24
C GLU A 104 13.13 -28.88 32.80
N ARG A 105 13.55 -28.08 31.81
CA ARG A 105 13.28 -28.35 30.39
C ARG A 105 13.91 -29.67 29.94
N ALA A 106 15.16 -29.93 30.33
CA ALA A 106 15.84 -31.17 30.00
C ALA A 106 15.16 -32.39 30.64
N ALA A 107 14.75 -32.28 31.90
CA ALA A 107 14.08 -33.36 32.63
C ALA A 107 12.69 -33.71 32.04
N VAL A 108 11.90 -32.70 31.68
CA VAL A 108 10.60 -32.91 31.02
C VAL A 108 10.77 -33.53 29.63
N ASN A 109 11.80 -33.11 28.88
CA ASN A 109 12.10 -33.68 27.57
C ASN A 109 12.51 -35.16 27.68
N ALA A 110 13.39 -35.49 28.63
CA ALA A 110 13.82 -36.87 28.91
C ALA A 110 12.64 -37.77 29.33
N TYR A 111 11.73 -37.27 30.18
CA TYR A 111 10.51 -38.01 30.56
C TYR A 111 9.60 -38.31 29.35
N ARG A 112 9.36 -37.32 28.47
CA ARG A 112 8.53 -37.49 27.26
C ARG A 112 9.09 -38.55 26.31
N HIS A 113 10.41 -38.71 26.28
CA HIS A 113 11.09 -39.71 25.46
C HIS A 113 11.30 -41.05 26.19
N GLY A 114 10.70 -41.22 27.37
CA GLY A 114 10.81 -42.45 28.17
C GLY A 114 12.20 -42.69 28.77
N GLN A 115 13.09 -41.70 28.72
CA GLN A 115 14.46 -41.77 29.25
C GLN A 115 14.51 -41.49 30.76
N LEU A 116 13.39 -41.05 31.34
CA LEU A 116 13.28 -40.69 32.74
C LEU A 116 11.94 -41.21 33.27
N SER A 117 11.94 -41.82 34.46
CA SER A 117 10.70 -42.25 35.12
C SER A 117 9.98 -41.08 35.78
N ALA A 118 8.67 -41.22 36.03
CA ALA A 118 7.91 -40.20 36.75
C ALA A 118 8.46 -39.92 38.16
N ALA A 119 9.02 -40.94 38.81
CA ALA A 119 9.64 -40.82 40.13
C ALA A 119 10.95 -40.00 40.10
N GLU A 120 11.78 -40.20 39.07
CA GLU A 120 13.00 -39.42 38.86
C GLU A 120 12.69 -37.97 38.50
N LEU A 121 11.64 -37.74 37.69
CA LEU A 121 11.19 -36.39 37.36
C LEU A 121 10.74 -35.63 38.61
N ASN A 122 9.98 -36.30 39.48
CA ASN A 122 9.50 -35.73 40.74
C ASN A 122 10.66 -35.42 41.70
N ARG A 123 11.70 -36.26 41.74
CA ARG A 123 12.90 -36.03 42.56
C ARG A 123 13.70 -34.82 42.07
N ILE A 124 13.85 -34.65 40.75
CA ILE A 124 14.48 -33.46 40.15
C ILE A 124 13.67 -32.21 40.50
N TRP A 125 12.34 -32.28 40.38
CA TRP A 125 11.42 -31.18 40.70
C TRP A 125 11.48 -30.74 42.17
N GLN A 126 11.60 -31.68 43.10
CA GLN A 126 11.78 -31.38 44.52
C GLN A 126 13.13 -30.71 44.80
N HIS A 127 14.19 -31.14 44.11
CA HIS A 127 15.53 -30.58 44.28
C HIS A 127 15.65 -29.16 43.70
N THR A 128 15.02 -28.89 42.56
CA THR A 128 15.01 -27.53 41.98
C THR A 128 14.22 -26.55 42.86
N GLN A 129 13.09 -26.98 43.44
CA GLN A 129 12.31 -26.17 44.38
C GLN A 129 13.04 -25.88 45.70
N ALA A 130 13.76 -26.87 46.26
CA ALA A 130 14.53 -26.69 47.48
C ALA A 130 15.72 -25.73 47.31
N THR A 131 16.26 -25.65 46.09
CA THR A 131 17.43 -24.80 45.76
C THR A 131 17.01 -23.36 45.42
N ALA A 132 15.74 -23.14 45.05
CA ALA A 132 15.18 -21.84 44.66
C ALA A 132 14.68 -20.96 45.83
N GLY A 133 15.22 -21.15 47.05
CA GLY A 133 14.80 -20.54 48.31
C GLY A 133 13.97 -19.24 48.24
N SER A 134 12.74 -19.29 48.79
CA SER A 134 11.94 -18.14 49.25
C SER A 134 11.79 -16.94 48.30
N GLY A 135 11.80 -17.14 46.99
CA GLY A 135 11.32 -16.16 46.02
C GLY A 135 10.01 -16.66 45.42
N THR A 136 8.93 -15.90 45.56
CA THR A 136 7.69 -16.07 44.80
C THR A 136 8.04 -16.06 43.30
N HIS A 137 8.37 -17.21 42.74
CA HIS A 137 8.55 -17.39 41.31
C HIS A 137 7.30 -18.12 40.84
N GLY A 138 6.24 -17.31 40.71
CA GLY A 138 5.07 -17.69 39.95
C GLY A 138 5.52 -18.28 38.62
N ALA A 139 4.86 -19.38 38.26
CA ALA A 139 4.89 -20.03 36.97
C ALA A 139 5.13 -19.07 35.79
N ASP A 140 6.39 -18.84 35.45
CA ASP A 140 6.82 -18.28 34.17
C ASP A 140 7.59 -19.39 33.43
N SER A 141 6.97 -20.58 33.36
CA SER A 141 7.21 -21.47 32.24
C SER A 141 7.05 -20.62 30.98
N MET A 142 8.09 -20.41 30.18
CA MET A 142 7.92 -19.96 28.79
C MET A 142 7.03 -21.04 28.16
N PRO A 143 5.71 -20.80 28.00
CA PRO A 143 4.80 -21.89 27.71
C PRO A 143 5.13 -22.40 26.30
N VAL A 144 4.68 -23.60 25.94
CA VAL A 144 4.66 -24.05 24.53
C VAL A 144 4.00 -23.00 23.61
N GLU A 145 3.15 -22.14 24.17
CA GLU A 145 2.59 -20.97 23.50
C GLU A 145 3.63 -19.91 23.07
N TRP A 146 4.81 -19.83 23.68
CA TRP A 146 5.83 -18.83 23.36
C TRP A 146 6.38 -19.00 21.95
N ASP A 147 6.71 -20.23 21.57
CA ASP A 147 7.17 -20.55 20.22
C ASP A 147 6.07 -20.26 19.19
N SER A 148 4.83 -20.59 19.54
CA SER A 148 3.65 -20.25 18.73
C SER A 148 3.44 -18.73 18.60
N ARG A 149 3.64 -17.95 19.68
CA ARG A 149 3.57 -16.49 19.67
C ARG A 149 4.71 -15.87 18.85
N MET A 150 5.92 -16.43 18.93
CA MET A 150 7.08 -16.02 18.14
C MET A 150 6.83 -16.26 16.65
N HIS A 151 6.36 -17.45 16.29
CA HIS A 151 5.98 -17.80 14.92
C HIS A 151 4.87 -16.89 14.39
N ALA A 152 3.82 -16.66 15.17
CA ALA A 152 2.73 -15.76 14.78
C ALA A 152 3.20 -14.30 14.61
N ALA A 153 4.07 -13.80 15.49
CA ALA A 153 4.62 -12.46 15.39
C ALA A 153 5.52 -12.32 14.15
N ARG A 154 6.35 -13.32 13.86
CA ARG A 154 7.17 -13.38 12.66
C ARG A 154 6.31 -13.38 11.40
N GLN A 155 5.28 -14.23 11.35
CA GLN A 155 4.37 -14.30 10.20
C GLN A 155 3.65 -12.97 9.96
N ARG A 156 3.20 -12.30 11.03
CA ARG A 156 2.58 -10.96 10.92
C ARG A 156 3.56 -9.91 10.39
N TYR A 157 4.81 -9.94 10.84
CA TYR A 157 5.86 -9.05 10.32
C TYR A 157 6.13 -9.31 8.84
N GLU A 158 6.29 -10.58 8.44
CA GLU A 158 6.53 -10.96 7.04
C GLU A 158 5.35 -10.56 6.15
N GLN A 159 4.11 -10.80 6.60
CA GLN A 159 2.91 -10.39 5.88
C GLN A 159 2.82 -8.87 5.72
N ALA A 160 3.10 -8.11 6.79
CA ALA A 160 3.12 -6.65 6.72
C ALA A 160 4.22 -6.13 5.77
N ALA A 161 5.37 -6.81 5.70
CA ALA A 161 6.46 -6.42 4.80
C ALA A 161 6.09 -6.61 3.31
N ILE A 162 5.38 -7.69 3.00
CA ILE A 162 4.82 -7.93 1.67
C ILE A 162 3.78 -6.85 1.35
N GLU A 163 2.84 -6.59 2.26
CA GLU A 163 1.79 -5.59 2.08
C GLU A 163 2.37 -4.20 1.81
N VAL A 164 3.36 -3.76 2.59
CA VAL A 164 4.06 -2.48 2.38
C VAL A 164 4.63 -2.38 0.97
N THR A 165 5.26 -3.45 0.48
CA THR A 165 5.85 -3.48 -0.86
C THR A 165 4.79 -3.28 -1.94
N ASP A 166 3.65 -3.94 -1.81
CA ASP A 166 2.57 -3.89 -2.80
C ASP A 166 1.85 -2.54 -2.78
N VAL A 167 1.52 -2.00 -1.61
CA VAL A 167 0.87 -0.69 -1.52
C VAL A 167 1.79 0.45 -1.94
N HIS A 168 3.11 0.32 -1.72
CA HIS A 168 4.08 1.31 -2.17
C HIS A 168 4.20 1.33 -3.71
N LYS A 169 4.22 0.14 -4.35
CA LYS A 169 4.15 0.06 -5.81
C LYS A 169 2.85 0.69 -6.34
N GLN A 170 1.71 0.42 -5.71
CA GLN A 170 0.44 1.02 -6.10
C GLN A 170 0.46 2.55 -5.95
N ALA A 171 1.02 3.07 -4.85
CA ALA A 171 1.19 4.50 -4.61
C ALA A 171 2.09 5.17 -5.67
N GLN A 172 3.17 4.51 -6.09
CA GLN A 172 4.03 5.01 -7.17
C GLN A 172 3.30 5.06 -8.52
N VAL A 173 2.60 3.97 -8.90
CA VAL A 173 1.86 3.90 -10.17
C VAL A 173 0.76 4.97 -10.24
N THR A 174 0.01 5.14 -9.15
CA THR A 174 -1.06 6.16 -9.08
C THR A 174 -0.51 7.58 -9.13
N THR A 175 0.65 7.84 -8.51
CA THR A 175 1.33 9.15 -8.60
C THR A 175 1.79 9.46 -10.01
N ILE A 176 2.38 8.49 -10.71
CA ILE A 176 2.79 8.64 -12.11
C ILE A 176 1.56 8.93 -12.98
N ALA A 177 0.48 8.17 -12.78
CA ALA A 177 -0.77 8.38 -13.52
C ALA A 177 -1.38 9.77 -13.27
N ALA A 178 -1.40 10.23 -12.02
CA ALA A 178 -1.86 11.57 -11.67
C ALA A 178 -1.03 12.66 -12.35
N ARG A 179 0.30 12.50 -12.37
CA ARG A 179 1.20 13.42 -13.06
C ARG A 179 0.94 13.47 -14.56
N VAL A 180 0.80 12.31 -15.22
CA VAL A 180 0.51 12.23 -16.66
C VAL A 180 -0.81 12.93 -16.98
N LEU A 181 -1.88 12.68 -16.21
CA LEU A 181 -3.17 13.33 -16.42
C LEU A 181 -3.13 14.84 -16.14
N ALA A 182 -2.32 15.28 -15.16
CA ALA A 182 -2.13 16.71 -14.91
C ALA A 182 -1.38 17.41 -16.06
N GLU A 183 -0.37 16.76 -16.65
CA GLU A 183 0.33 17.27 -17.83
C GLU A 183 -0.62 17.33 -19.05
N GLU A 184 -1.45 16.31 -19.25
CA GLU A 184 -2.47 16.30 -20.31
C GLU A 184 -3.52 17.38 -20.11
N ALA A 185 -3.98 17.63 -18.87
CA ALA A 185 -4.94 18.70 -18.58
C ALA A 185 -4.37 20.08 -18.96
N ARG A 186 -3.09 20.34 -18.65
CA ARG A 186 -2.41 21.58 -19.05
C ARG A 186 -2.27 21.69 -20.57
N ALA A 187 -1.98 20.58 -21.26
CA ALA A 187 -1.89 20.57 -22.72
C ALA A 187 -3.26 20.88 -23.35
N ALA A 188 -4.33 20.24 -22.87
CA ALA A 188 -5.69 20.47 -23.36
C ALA A 188 -6.15 21.93 -23.13
N GLU A 189 -5.84 22.51 -21.96
CA GLU A 189 -6.11 23.91 -21.66
C GLU A 189 -5.33 24.87 -22.57
N ALA A 190 -4.05 24.57 -22.83
CA ALA A 190 -3.24 25.35 -23.76
C ALA A 190 -3.78 25.29 -25.20
N HIS A 191 -4.25 24.12 -25.65
CA HIS A 191 -4.90 23.96 -26.95
C HIS A 191 -6.21 24.75 -27.04
N LEU A 192 -7.06 24.69 -26.02
CA LEU A 192 -8.30 25.47 -25.96
C LEU A 192 -8.01 26.98 -26.01
N THR A 193 -7.03 27.44 -25.23
CA THR A 193 -6.63 28.86 -25.20
C THR A 193 -6.10 29.32 -26.56
N ALA A 194 -5.30 28.48 -27.24
CA ALA A 194 -4.80 28.77 -28.58
C ALA A 194 -5.93 28.84 -29.62
N ALA A 195 -6.88 27.90 -29.57
CA ALA A 195 -8.05 27.89 -30.45
C ALA A 195 -8.91 29.15 -30.25
N GLN A 196 -9.23 29.49 -28.99
CA GLN A 196 -9.98 30.71 -28.64
C GLN A 196 -9.32 31.99 -29.17
N ARG A 197 -7.99 32.11 -29.06
CA ARG A 197 -7.26 33.24 -29.63
C ARG A 197 -7.38 33.27 -31.14
N SER A 198 -7.16 32.14 -31.82
CA SER A 198 -7.26 32.03 -33.28
C SER A 198 -8.64 32.47 -33.78
N THR A 199 -9.71 31.96 -33.19
CA THR A 199 -11.10 32.34 -33.54
C THR A 199 -11.35 33.83 -33.30
N SER A 200 -10.86 34.40 -32.20
CA SER A 200 -11.01 35.84 -31.92
C SER A 200 -10.31 36.72 -32.96
N THR A 201 -9.10 36.34 -33.40
CA THR A 201 -8.37 37.04 -34.47
C THR A 201 -9.01 36.86 -35.85
N GLY A 202 -9.54 35.68 -36.16
CA GLY A 202 -10.25 35.42 -37.42
C GLY A 202 -11.54 36.23 -37.53
N LEU A 203 -12.32 36.30 -36.45
CA LEU A 203 -13.50 37.16 -36.37
C LEU A 203 -13.15 38.64 -36.51
N ALA A 204 -12.12 39.13 -35.82
CA ALA A 204 -11.68 40.52 -35.93
C ALA A 204 -11.24 40.89 -37.36
N ALA A 205 -10.59 39.97 -38.08
CA ALA A 205 -10.19 40.17 -39.47
C ALA A 205 -11.38 40.25 -40.44
N LEU A 206 -12.47 39.51 -40.18
CA LEU A 206 -13.70 39.60 -40.98
C LEU A 206 -14.37 40.97 -40.86
N PHE A 207 -14.38 41.58 -39.67
CA PHE A 207 -14.95 42.91 -39.45
C PHE A 207 -14.09 44.07 -40.00
N LEU A 208 -12.82 43.82 -40.34
CA LEU A 208 -11.91 44.82 -40.93
C LEU A 208 -11.83 44.72 -42.46
N ALA A 209 -12.42 43.69 -43.06
CA ALA A 209 -12.41 43.44 -44.50
C ALA A 209 -13.68 43.93 -45.23
N GLU A 210 -14.66 44.48 -44.49
CA GLU A 210 -15.82 45.23 -45.00
C GLU A 210 -15.52 46.74 -45.04
#